data_AF-A0A9D6JB91-F1
#
_entry.id   AF-A0A9D6JB91-F1
#
_cell.length_a   1.000
_cell.length_b   1.000
_cell.length_c   1.000
_cell.angle_alpha   90.00
_cell.angle_beta   90.00
_cell.angle_gamma   90.00
#
_symmetry.space_group_name_H-M   'P 1'
#
loop_
_entity.id
_entity.type
_entity.pdbx_description
1 polymer ?
#
loop_
_entity_poly.entity_id
_entity_poly.type
_entity_poly.pdbx_seq_one_letter_code
_entity_poly.pdbx_strand_id
1 'polypeptide(L)' 'MGERGQVLGPMVVEQSPRGERAYDIYSRLLKDRIVFIGTPIDDVVSNL' A
#
# COMPACT_ATOMS: atom_id res chain seq x y z
N MET A 1 26.25 5.49 -1.72
CA MET A 1 25.00 5.84 -2.43
C MET A 1 24.40 4.54 -2.95
N GLY A 2 23.64 3.84 -2.12
CA GLY A 2 22.90 2.65 -2.54
C GLY A 2 21.46 3.07 -2.75
N GLU A 3 20.99 3.01 -4.00
CA GLU A 3 19.59 3.18 -4.33
C GLU A 3 18.79 2.19 -3.49
N ARG A 4 18.02 2.70 -2.52
CA ARG A 4 17.00 1.90 -1.85
C ARG A 4 15.98 1.59 -2.93
N GLY A 5 16.14 0.45 -3.60
CA GLY A 5 15.10 -0.12 -4.42
C GLY A 5 13.84 -0.10 -3.57
N GLN A 6 12.88 0.74 -3.93
CA GLN A 6 11.53 0.63 -3.40
C GLN A 6 11.19 -0.84 -3.50
N VAL A 7 10.93 -1.48 -2.37
CA VAL A 7 10.40 -2.82 -2.37
C VAL A 7 9.06 -2.69 -3.10
N LEU A 8 9.07 -3.00 -4.39
CA LEU A 8 7.88 -3.06 -5.22
C LEU A 8 7.10 -4.26 -4.69
N GLY A 9 6.24 -3.99 -3.71
CA GLY A 9 5.23 -4.95 -3.28
C GLY A 9 4.42 -5.43 -4.49
N PRO A 10 3.72 -6.58 -4.37
CA PRO A 10 2.97 -7.12 -5.48
C PRO A 10 1.99 -6.07 -6.04
N MET A 11 2.04 -5.90 -7.35
CA MET A 11 1.18 -4.99 -8.09
C MET A 11 -0.09 -5.72 -8.52
N VAL A 12 -1.23 -5.05 -8.38
CA VAL A 12 -2.54 -5.53 -8.79
C VAL A 12 -3.17 -4.56 -9.77
N VAL A 13 -3.93 -5.10 -10.73
CA VAL A 13 -4.67 -4.31 -11.71
C VAL A 13 -6.15 -4.35 -11.32
N GLU A 14 -6.74 -3.19 -11.07
CA GLU A 14 -8.17 -3.04 -10.78
C GLU A 14 -8.89 -2.53 -12.03
N GLN A 15 -9.96 -3.20 -12.43
CA GLN A 15 -10.83 -2.75 -13.50
C GLN A 15 -11.86 -1.75 -12.95
N SER A 16 -11.96 -0.59 -13.58
CA SER A 16 -12.96 0.44 -13.30
C SER A 16 -13.77 0.76 -14.56
N PRO A 17 -14.96 1.39 -14.44
CA PRO A 17 -15.75 1.80 -15.60
C PRO A 17 -15.02 2.76 -16.56
N ARG A 18 -13.91 3.37 -16.13
CA ARG A 18 -13.08 4.29 -16.93
C ARG A 18 -11.78 3.65 -17.43
N GLY A 19 -11.60 2.34 -17.23
CA GLY A 19 -10.41 1.59 -17.63
C GLY A 19 -9.70 0.88 -16.46
N GLU A 20 -8.49 0.41 -16.72
CA GLU A 20 -7.66 -0.31 -15.76
C GLU A 20 -6.76 0.63 -14.95
N ARG A 21 -6.57 0.34 -13.67
CA ARG A 21 -5.67 1.09 -12.81
C ARG A 21 -4.78 0.13 -12.00
N ALA A 22 -3.48 0.33 -12.10
CA ALA A 22 -2.50 -0.42 -11.33
C ALA A 22 -2.31 0.19 -9.94
N TYR A 23 -2.24 -0.67 -8.93
CA TYR A 23 -1.98 -0.32 -7.53
C TYR A 23 -0.94 -1.29 -6.97
N ASP A 24 -0.13 -0.84 -6.00
CA ASP A 24 0.46 -1.81 -5.07
C ASP A 24 -0.65 -2.39 -4.17
N ILE A 25 -0.44 -3.61 -3.68
CA ILE A 25 -1.44 -4.32 -2.88
C ILE A 25 -1.91 -3.54 -1.64
N TYR A 26 -1.02 -2.79 -0.99
CA TYR A 26 -1.36 -2.05 0.23
C TYR A 26 -2.26 -0.86 -0.09
N SER A 27 -1.94 -0.12 -1.15
CA SER A 27 -2.81 0.97 -1.63
C SER A 27 -4.18 0.47 -2.06
N ARG A 28 -4.26 -0.69 -2.72
CA ARG A 28 -5.55 -1.30 -3.11
C ARG A 28 -6.41 -1.60 -1.88
N LEU A 29 -5.81 -2.16 -0.83
CA LEU A 29 -6.52 -2.52 0.41
C LEU A 29 -6.88 -1.28 1.24
N LEU A 30 -6.03 -0.25 1.24
CA LEU A 30 -6.34 1.03 1.88
C LEU A 30 -7.56 1.72 1.26
N LYS A 31 -7.77 1.58 -0.06
CA LYS A 31 -9.00 2.05 -0.73
C LYS A 31 -10.26 1.39 -0.17
N ASP A 32 -10.17 0.13 0.25
CA ASP A 32 -11.25 -0.61 0.93
C ASP A 32 -11.27 -0.37 2.45
N ARG A 33 -10.48 0.60 2.94
CA ARG A 33 -10.32 0.96 4.35
C ARG A 33 -9.73 -0.17 5.21
N ILE A 34 -8.90 -1.02 4.61
CA ILE A 34 -8.16 -2.08 5.30
C ILE A 34 -6.75 -1.57 5.59
N VAL A 35 -6.35 -1.58 6.86
CA VAL A 35 -5.03 -1.14 7.33
C VAL A 35 -4.31 -2.32 7.99
N PHE A 36 -3.02 -2.48 7.68
CA PHE A 36 -2.16 -3.51 8.26
C PHE A 36 -1.23 -2.90 9.30
N ILE A 37 -1.15 -3.51 10.48
CA ILE A 37 -0.16 -3.20 11.50
C ILE A 37 0.76 -4.42 11.60
N GLY A 38 1.88 -4.38 10.90
CA GLY A 38 2.89 -5.46 10.86
C GLY A 38 4.04 -5.26 11.83
N THR A 39 4.05 -4.16 12.58
CA THR A 39 5.10 -3.77 13.52
C THR A 39 4.50 -3.54 14.91
N PRO A 40 5.31 -3.51 15.97
CA PRO A 40 4.88 -3.03 17.27
C PRO A 40 4.25 -1.63 17.17
N ILE A 41 3.33 -1.35 18.08
CA ILE A 41 2.67 -0.05 18.20
C ILE A 41 3.65 0.92 18.88
N ASP A 42 3.98 2.01 18.20
CA ASP A 42 4.76 3.13 18.73
C ASP A 42 4.09 4.46 18.37
N ASP A 43 4.69 5.58 18.79
CA ASP A 43 4.15 6.93 18.55
C ASP A 43 4.01 7.24 17.05
N VAL A 44 4.86 6.66 16.20
CA VAL A 44 4.82 6.89 14.74
C VAL A 44 3.63 6.17 14.11
N VAL A 45 3.37 4.93 14.53
CA VAL A 45 2.23 4.13 14.06
C VAL A 45 0.91 4.63 14.66
N SER A 46 0.95 5.24 15.84
CA SER A 46 -0.24 5.63 16.61
C SER A 46 -0.71 7.07 16.38
N ASN A 47 0.04 7.90 15.66
CA ASN A 47 -0.31 9.31 15.50
C ASN A 47 -1.46 9.49 14.49
N LEU A 48 -2.60 10.00 14.98
CA LEU A 48 -3.86 10.16 14.25
C LEU A 48 -4.18 11.64 14.00
#